data_AF-A0A961E4B9-F1
#
_entry.id   AF-A0A961E4B9-F1
#
_cell.length_a   1.000
_cell.length_b   1.000
_cell.length_c   1.000
_cell.angle_alpha   90.00
_cell.angle_beta   90.00
_cell.angle_gamma   90.00
#
_symmetry.space_group_name_H-M   'P 1'
#
loop_
_entity.id
_entity.type
_entity.pdbx_description
1 polymer ?
#
loop_
_entity_poly.entity_id
_entity_poly.type
_entity_poly.pdbx_seq_one_letter_code
_entity_poly.pdbx_strand_id
1 'polypeptide(L)'
;ASLPVTRAIDLLRSMGYHELVSRSTVILNDARNGYDKDARDYLTERFAQTGADVEFMPFDPHLAEGGIIDTRGELHKKARLRLLEIAATLADKYVPDADRPR
;
A
#
# COMPACT_ATOMS: atom_id res chain seq x y z
N ALA A 1 -17.20 4.26 5.05
CA ALA A 1 -16.68 5.36 4.20
C ALA A 1 -15.28 5.77 4.68
N SER A 2 -14.23 5.56 3.89
CA SER A 2 -12.81 5.83 4.24
C SER A 2 -12.42 7.32 4.12
N LEU A 3 -13.28 8.21 4.63
CA LEU A 3 -13.10 9.67 4.58
C LEU A 3 -11.70 10.21 4.99
N PRO A 4 -10.92 9.58 5.88
CA PRO A 4 -9.61 10.12 6.28
C PRO A 4 -8.52 10.00 5.21
N VAL A 5 -8.45 8.89 4.46
CA VAL A 5 -7.34 8.62 3.54
C VAL A 5 -7.45 9.47 2.27
N THR A 6 -8.67 9.69 1.79
CA THR A 6 -8.90 10.59 0.66
C THR A 6 -8.45 12.00 0.99
N ARG A 7 -8.66 12.48 2.23
CA ARG A 7 -8.21 13.80 2.65
C ARG A 7 -6.70 13.97 2.62
N ALA A 8 -5.90 12.95 2.88
CA ALA A 8 -4.45 13.07 2.81
C ALA A 8 -3.99 13.29 1.35
N ILE A 9 -4.56 12.56 0.41
CA ILE A 9 -4.27 12.70 -1.03
C ILE A 9 -4.84 14.00 -1.59
N ASP A 10 -6.08 14.33 -1.23
CA ASP A 10 -6.72 15.59 -1.59
C ASP A 10 -5.96 16.79 -1.00
N LEU A 11 -5.38 16.65 0.20
CA LEU A 11 -4.52 17.65 0.83
C LEU A 11 -3.22 17.82 0.05
N LEU A 12 -2.51 16.73 -0.26
CA LEU A 12 -1.29 16.78 -1.09
C LEU A 12 -1.58 17.44 -2.44
N ARG A 13 -2.71 17.11 -3.07
CA ARG A 13 -3.19 17.75 -4.30
C ARG A 13 -3.47 19.25 -4.09
N SER A 14 -4.19 19.61 -3.04
CA SER A 14 -4.54 21.01 -2.73
C SER A 14 -3.32 21.91 -2.46
N MET A 15 -2.22 21.33 -1.98
CA MET A 15 -0.95 22.03 -1.72
C MET A 15 -0.06 22.16 -2.97
N GLY A 16 -0.57 21.80 -4.15
CA GLY A 16 0.17 21.91 -5.42
C GLY A 16 1.11 20.74 -5.70
N TYR A 17 1.17 19.73 -4.84
CA TYR A 17 2.04 18.55 -4.99
C TYR A 17 1.41 17.45 -5.86
N HIS A 18 0.79 17.84 -6.98
CA HIS A 18 0.10 16.91 -7.89
C HIS A 18 1.05 15.83 -8.44
N GLU A 19 2.30 16.22 -8.73
CA GLU A 19 3.37 15.31 -9.18
C GLU A 19 3.86 14.34 -8.09
N LEU A 20 3.71 14.69 -6.81
CA LEU A 20 4.03 13.76 -5.71
C LEU A 20 2.94 12.70 -5.57
N VAL A 21 1.68 13.10 -5.75
CA VAL A 21 0.54 12.18 -5.69
C VAL A 21 0.57 11.19 -6.85
N SER A 22 0.85 11.65 -8.08
CA SER A 22 0.95 10.79 -9.26
C SER A 22 2.08 9.76 -9.18
N ARG A 23 3.08 10.00 -8.33
CA ARG A 23 4.19 9.08 -8.11
C ARG A 23 4.06 8.29 -6.83
N SER A 24 2.98 8.42 -6.06
CA SER A 24 2.78 7.73 -4.79
C SER A 24 2.27 6.30 -4.96
N THR A 25 2.40 5.50 -3.89
CA THR A 25 1.83 4.15 -3.78
C THR A 25 0.97 4.10 -2.52
N VAL A 26 -0.27 3.62 -2.65
CA VAL A 26 -1.24 3.43 -1.59
C VAL A 26 -1.35 1.94 -1.29
N ILE A 27 -1.09 1.54 -0.05
CA ILE A 27 -1.28 0.16 0.39
C ILE A 27 -2.58 0.08 1.21
N LEU A 28 -3.58 -0.62 0.68
CA LEU A 28 -4.81 -0.94 1.37
C LEU A 28 -4.56 -2.13 2.30
N ASN A 29 -4.45 -1.86 3.60
CA ASN A 29 -4.16 -2.87 4.62
C ASN A 29 -5.44 -3.31 5.36
N ASP A 30 -5.75 -4.61 5.34
CA ASP A 30 -6.83 -5.18 6.15
C ASP A 30 -6.33 -5.54 7.56
N ALA A 31 -6.37 -4.58 8.47
CA ALA A 31 -5.87 -4.78 9.84
C ALA A 31 -6.79 -5.61 10.76
N ARG A 32 -8.04 -5.87 10.37
CA ARG A 32 -9.07 -6.43 11.28
C ARG A 32 -9.81 -7.65 10.72
N ASN A 33 -9.36 -8.21 9.60
CA ASN A 33 -10.01 -9.31 8.90
C ASN A 33 -11.50 -9.02 8.60
N GLY A 34 -11.80 -7.74 8.35
CA GLY A 34 -13.17 -7.22 8.20
C GLY A 34 -13.36 -6.54 6.86
N TYR A 35 -12.47 -6.82 5.92
CA TYR A 35 -12.44 -6.20 4.61
C TYR A 35 -13.60 -6.70 3.73
N ASP A 36 -14.34 -5.75 3.17
CA ASP A 36 -15.41 -5.96 2.20
C ASP A 36 -14.88 -5.73 0.77
N LYS A 37 -15.11 -6.70 -0.13
CA LYS A 37 -14.57 -6.70 -1.49
C LYS A 37 -15.00 -5.46 -2.27
N ASP A 38 -16.27 -5.10 -2.17
CA ASP A 38 -16.81 -3.94 -2.89
C ASP A 38 -16.15 -2.64 -2.40
N ALA A 39 -15.84 -2.56 -1.10
CA ALA A 39 -15.13 -1.43 -0.53
C ALA A 39 -13.67 -1.33 -1.04
N ARG A 40 -12.93 -2.44 -1.23
CA ARG A 40 -11.59 -2.34 -1.86
C ARG A 40 -11.69 -1.96 -3.30
N ASP A 41 -12.60 -2.57 -4.06
CA ASP A 41 -12.69 -2.29 -5.49
C ASP A 41 -12.99 -0.81 -5.70
N TYR A 42 -13.92 -0.25 -4.91
CA TYR A 42 -14.19 1.19 -4.86
C TYR A 42 -12.97 2.04 -4.50
N LEU A 43 -12.22 1.68 -3.45
CA LEU A 43 -11.04 2.45 -3.03
C LEU A 43 -9.90 2.34 -4.03
N THR A 44 -9.71 1.17 -4.62
CA THR A 44 -8.70 0.90 -5.64
C THR A 44 -8.96 1.78 -6.85
N GLU A 45 -10.19 1.80 -7.35
CA GLU A 45 -10.57 2.66 -8.48
C GLU A 45 -10.35 4.14 -8.14
N ARG A 46 -10.80 4.58 -6.96
CA ARG A 46 -10.68 5.98 -6.55
C ARG A 46 -9.23 6.44 -6.45
N PHE A 47 -8.35 5.62 -5.87
CA PHE A 47 -6.93 5.97 -5.75
C PHE A 47 -6.18 5.86 -7.08
N ALA A 48 -6.54 4.89 -7.92
CA ALA A 48 -5.99 4.80 -9.28
C ALA A 48 -6.31 6.04 -10.12
N GLN A 49 -7.51 6.62 -9.99
CA GLN A 49 -7.87 7.89 -10.64
C GLN A 49 -7.00 9.07 -10.20
N THR A 50 -6.30 8.97 -9.06
CA THR A 50 -5.37 10.01 -8.59
C THR A 50 -3.96 9.88 -9.16
N GLY A 51 -3.68 8.80 -9.91
CA GLY A 51 -2.36 8.45 -10.42
C GLY A 51 -1.51 7.64 -9.45
N ALA A 52 -2.02 7.31 -8.26
CA ALA A 52 -1.30 6.47 -7.31
C ALA A 52 -1.45 4.99 -7.67
N ASP A 53 -0.37 4.22 -7.50
CA ASP A 53 -0.45 2.76 -7.56
C ASP A 53 -1.11 2.23 -6.30
N VAL A 54 -1.97 1.23 -6.44
CA VAL A 54 -2.70 0.67 -5.32
C VAL A 54 -2.33 -0.79 -5.12
N GLU A 55 -1.81 -1.10 -3.94
CA GLU A 55 -1.46 -2.44 -3.51
C GLU A 55 -2.40 -2.89 -2.38
N PHE A 56 -2.63 -4.20 -2.24
CA PHE A 56 -3.47 -4.73 -1.17
C PHE A 56 -2.68 -5.67 -0.26
N MET A 57 -2.73 -5.40 1.05
CA MET A 57 -2.15 -6.24 2.09
C MET A 57 -3.28 -6.97 2.84
N PRO A 58 -3.37 -8.32 2.74
CA PRO A 58 -4.38 -9.08 3.45
C PRO A 58 -4.12 -9.08 4.96
N PHE A 59 -5.16 -9.41 5.72
CA PHE A 59 -5.05 -9.60 7.15
C PHE A 59 -3.99 -10.66 7.51
N ASP A 60 -3.21 -10.31 8.53
CA ASP A 60 -2.29 -11.19 9.19
C ASP A 60 -2.41 -10.98 10.71
N PRO A 61 -2.70 -12.04 11.50
CA PRO A 61 -2.84 -11.96 12.94
C PRO A 61 -1.62 -11.34 13.63
N HIS A 62 -0.40 -11.70 13.21
CA HIS A 62 0.84 -11.20 13.81
C HIS A 62 1.00 -9.70 13.59
N LEU A 63 0.69 -9.22 12.37
CA LEU A 63 0.68 -7.78 12.09
C LEU A 63 -0.40 -7.04 12.88
N ALA A 64 -1.54 -7.67 13.14
CA ALA A 64 -2.65 -7.07 13.88
C ALA A 64 -2.35 -6.89 15.38
N GLU A 65 -1.42 -7.68 15.94
CA GLU A 65 -0.95 -7.51 17.33
C GLU A 65 -0.24 -6.16 17.54
N GLY A 66 0.27 -5.54 16.48
CA GLY A 66 0.91 -4.22 16.54
C GLY A 66 2.24 -4.19 17.29
N GLY A 67 2.87 -5.35 17.46
CA GLY A 67 4.15 -5.52 18.15
C GLY A 67 5.37 -5.54 17.21
N ILE A 68 6.42 -6.23 17.62
CA ILE A 68 7.61 -6.44 16.78
C ILE A 68 7.22 -7.35 15.60
N ILE A 69 7.49 -6.89 14.39
CA ILE A 69 7.20 -7.66 13.18
C ILE A 69 8.34 -8.66 12.92
N ASP A 70 8.15 -9.93 13.27
CA ASP A 70 9.03 -11.01 12.80
C ASP A 70 8.62 -11.46 11.39
N THR A 71 9.38 -10.98 10.40
CA THR A 71 9.17 -11.30 8.99
C THR A 71 9.61 -12.72 8.58
N ARG A 72 10.23 -13.50 9.48
CA ARG A 72 10.82 -14.81 9.20
C ARG A 72 9.98 -15.95 9.76
N GLY A 73 9.51 -15.84 11.01
CA GLY A 73 8.86 -16.94 11.73
C GLY A 73 7.35 -16.80 11.92
N GLU A 74 6.86 -15.59 12.16
CA GLU A 74 5.53 -15.40 12.76
C GLU A 74 4.45 -14.95 11.75
N LEU A 75 4.86 -14.41 10.60
CA LEU A 75 3.92 -14.10 9.51
C LEU A 75 3.38 -15.36 8.82
N HIS A 76 2.10 -15.35 8.50
CA HIS A 76 1.54 -16.38 7.62
C HIS A 76 2.22 -16.33 6.24
N LYS A 77 2.48 -17.51 5.65
CA LYS A 77 3.18 -17.64 4.36
C LYS A 77 2.61 -16.72 3.26
N LYS A 78 1.27 -16.59 3.21
CA LYS A 78 0.58 -15.73 2.24
C LYS A 78 0.83 -14.24 2.47
N ALA A 79 0.73 -13.78 3.72
CA ALA A 79 1.00 -12.40 4.10
C ALA A 79 2.49 -12.04 3.90
N ARG A 80 3.39 -12.97 4.26
CA ARG A 80 4.83 -12.84 4.03
C ARG A 80 5.17 -12.71 2.55
N LEU A 81 4.64 -13.59 1.69
CA LEU A 81 4.84 -13.47 0.25
C LEU A 81 4.30 -12.13 -0.26
N ARG A 82 3.12 -11.73 0.20
CA ARG A 82 2.50 -10.48 -0.24
C ARG A 82 3.31 -9.25 0.16
N LEU A 83 3.88 -9.22 1.37
CA LEU A 83 4.80 -8.17 1.79
C LEU A 83 6.04 -8.10 0.90
N LEU A 84 6.60 -9.26 0.53
CA LEU A 84 7.76 -9.31 -0.37
C LEU A 84 7.41 -8.79 -1.77
N GLU A 85 6.24 -9.14 -2.31
CA GLU A 85 5.76 -8.61 -3.59
C GLU A 85 5.59 -7.09 -3.54
N ILE A 86 4.94 -6.56 -2.50
CA ILE A 86 4.77 -5.11 -2.33
C ILE A 86 6.14 -4.43 -2.21
N ALA A 87 7.06 -5.00 -1.43
CA ALA A 87 8.41 -4.47 -1.30
C ALA A 87 9.17 -4.49 -2.64
N ALA A 88 8.99 -5.53 -3.45
CA ALA A 88 9.56 -5.60 -4.80
C ALA A 88 8.97 -4.51 -5.71
N THR A 89 7.64 -4.31 -5.72
CA THR A 89 7.00 -3.23 -6.48
C THR A 89 7.56 -1.86 -6.07
N LEU A 90 7.70 -1.63 -4.76
CA LEU A 90 8.26 -0.38 -4.25
C LEU A 90 9.72 -0.20 -4.68
N ALA A 91 10.53 -1.26 -4.60
CA ALA A 91 11.92 -1.21 -5.05
C ALA A 91 12.01 -0.89 -6.56
N ASP A 92 11.24 -1.59 -7.40
CA ASP A 92 11.23 -1.38 -8.84
C ASP A 92 10.77 0.05 -9.22
N LYS A 93 9.80 0.61 -8.50
CA LYS A 93 9.23 1.92 -8.80
C LYS A 93 10.09 3.09 -8.33
N TYR A 94 10.66 3.01 -7.13
CA TYR A 94 11.32 4.14 -6.48
C TYR A 94 12.85 4.04 -6.43
N VAL A 95 13.43 2.90 -6.81
CA VAL A 95 14.88 2.73 -6.92
C VAL A 95 15.27 2.64 -8.41
N PRO A 96 15.24 3.75 -9.18
CA PRO A 96 15.83 3.72 -10.51
C PRO A 96 17.35 3.77 -10.41
N ASP A 97 18.02 2.75 -10.97
CA ASP A 97 19.37 2.80 -11.56
C ASP A 97 20.52 3.39 -10.73
N ALA A 98 20.44 3.44 -9.40
CA ALA A 98 21.57 3.87 -8.59
C ALA A 98 22.79 2.92 -8.72
N ASP A 99 22.60 1.66 -9.19
CA ASP A 99 23.67 0.66 -9.20
C ASP A 99 23.50 -0.53 -10.19
N ARG A 100 22.66 -0.46 -11.24
CA ARG A 100 22.55 -1.58 -12.20
C ARG A 100 23.64 -1.45 -13.28
N PRO A 101 24.68 -2.33 -13.32
CA PRO A 101 25.59 -2.34 -14.46
C PRO A 101 24.81 -2.80 -15.69
N ARG A 102 24.92 -2.02 -16.77
CA ARG A 102 24.39 -2.38 -18.10
C ARG A 102 25.11 -3.58 -18.69
#